data_AF-A0A3M6TAJ9-F1
#
_entry.id   AF-A0A3M6TAJ9-F1
#
_cell.length_a   1.000
_cell.length_b   1.000
_cell.length_c   1.000
_cell.angle_alpha   90.00
_cell.angle_beta   90.00
_cell.angle_gamma   90.00
#
_symmetry.space_group_name_H-M   'P 1'
#
loop_
_entity.id
_entity.type
_entity.pdbx_description
1 polymer ?
#
loop_
_entity_poly.entity_id
_entity_poly.type
_entity_poly.pdbx_seq_one_letter_code
_entity_poly.pdbx_strand_id
1 'polypeptide(L)'
;MQAPAVLENTVMDMEASTEKNRPDHNTESRLCFVTVLERFVKSATVLEETVLFPSVLMDLSVNAFEAKINPNEIYLYKEMDLRTFCRMVKSLRIQLLQGCSFIEEGLEENKQIRNKVEELCLQLKSLTQHAKYLRYASKEIAFSKKPVSFQEYNVQTCERMLLCEDHSTCNLRDTLQMFLDAVEEMEKETLFPCLLKSFRTLDYGCSMNSEQNLNDLFVRSVLLAASYCENFDESAFCQIVTKLKNVFNFYAIMVEEIIVMYRRKVHEDY
;
A
#
# COMPACT_ATOMS: atom_id res chain seq x y z
N MET A 1 75.23 22.92 11.89
CA MET A 1 74.77 21.58 12.28
C MET A 1 73.25 21.61 12.34
N GLN A 2 72.62 20.62 11.69
CA GLN A 2 71.19 20.36 11.50
C GLN A 2 70.41 21.25 10.53
N ALA A 3 69.50 20.57 9.82
CA ALA A 3 69.24 20.66 8.39
C ALA A 3 67.81 21.16 8.08
N PRO A 4 67.54 21.65 6.85
CA PRO A 4 66.22 22.08 6.40
C PRO A 4 65.35 20.91 5.92
N ALA A 5 64.04 21.04 6.13
CA ALA A 5 63.02 20.15 5.59
C ALA A 5 62.87 20.38 4.07
N VAL A 6 63.07 19.32 3.30
CA VAL A 6 62.84 19.29 1.85
C VAL A 6 61.46 18.68 1.59
N LEU A 7 60.62 19.44 0.89
CA LEU A 7 59.46 18.91 0.17
C LEU A 7 59.94 17.96 -0.92
N GLU A 8 59.35 16.77 -1.03
CA GLU A 8 59.35 16.03 -2.29
C GLU A 8 58.06 15.22 -2.46
N ASN A 9 57.31 15.63 -3.50
CA ASN A 9 56.62 14.82 -4.50
C ASN A 9 55.44 13.94 -4.08
N THR A 10 54.28 14.57 -4.23
CA THR A 10 53.00 14.00 -4.68
C THR A 10 53.19 13.13 -5.93
N VAL A 11 52.99 11.81 -5.80
CA VAL A 11 52.73 10.92 -6.95
C VAL A 11 51.56 10.01 -6.60
N MET A 12 50.49 10.22 -7.36
CA MET A 12 49.39 9.31 -7.73
C MET A 12 49.24 8.01 -6.94
N ASP A 13 48.18 7.91 -6.15
CA ASP A 13 47.40 6.67 -6.04
C ASP A 13 46.04 6.90 -6.71
N MET A 14 45.94 6.37 -7.92
CA MET A 14 44.75 6.32 -8.74
C MET A 14 44.05 4.98 -8.44
N GLU A 15 43.43 4.87 -7.27
CA GLU A 15 42.44 3.82 -7.05
C GLU A 15 41.07 4.33 -7.50
N ALA A 16 40.71 3.85 -8.67
CA ALA A 16 39.47 4.11 -9.36
C ALA A 16 38.27 3.86 -8.42
N SER A 17 37.51 4.93 -8.21
CA SER A 17 36.14 4.93 -7.75
C SER A 17 35.27 4.00 -8.62
N THR A 18 35.04 2.78 -8.15
CA THR A 18 33.90 1.95 -8.59
C THR A 18 32.83 1.93 -7.51
N GLU A 19 32.25 3.08 -7.22
CA GLU A 19 30.88 3.15 -6.67
C GLU A 19 29.91 2.81 -7.81
N LYS A 20 29.73 1.51 -8.06
CA LYS A 20 28.56 1.02 -8.78
C LYS A 20 27.35 1.18 -7.86
N ASN A 21 26.54 2.19 -8.14
CA ASN A 21 25.09 2.26 -7.94
C ASN A 21 24.52 1.13 -7.06
N ARG A 22 24.64 1.25 -5.74
CA ARG A 22 23.72 0.54 -4.85
C ARG A 22 22.44 1.38 -4.78
N PRO A 23 21.26 0.84 -5.10
CA PRO A 23 20.03 1.54 -4.77
C PRO A 23 19.99 1.68 -3.24
N ASP A 24 19.97 2.92 -2.77
CA ASP A 24 19.91 3.24 -1.36
C ASP A 24 18.52 2.82 -0.83
N HIS A 25 18.44 1.63 -0.23
CA HIS A 25 17.18 1.06 0.28
C HIS A 25 16.51 1.95 1.34
N ASN A 26 17.23 2.93 1.90
CA ASN A 26 16.68 3.93 2.82
C ASN A 26 15.81 4.99 2.14
N THR A 27 15.95 5.22 0.83
CA THR A 27 15.11 6.19 0.11
C THR A 27 13.74 5.61 -0.25
N GLU A 28 13.66 4.31 -0.54
CA GLU A 28 12.40 3.64 -0.93
C GLU A 28 11.42 3.44 0.24
N SER A 29 11.91 3.38 1.48
CA SER A 29 11.07 3.33 2.69
C SER A 29 10.14 4.55 2.81
N ARG A 30 10.49 5.68 2.17
CA ARG A 30 9.70 6.93 2.15
C ARG A 30 8.64 7.01 1.05
N LEU A 31 8.56 6.03 0.15
CA LEU A 31 7.54 6.05 -0.92
C LEU A 31 6.13 5.88 -0.36
N CYS A 32 5.14 6.56 -0.92
CA CYS A 32 3.77 6.41 -0.45
C CYS A 32 3.22 5.01 -0.78
N PHE A 33 2.27 4.50 0.01
CA PHE A 33 1.68 3.17 -0.20
C PHE A 33 1.12 3.00 -1.62
N VAL A 34 0.46 4.03 -2.16
CA VAL A 34 -0.12 4.01 -3.52
C VAL A 34 0.98 3.83 -4.57
N THR A 35 2.08 4.58 -4.49
CA THR A 35 3.20 4.45 -5.42
C THR A 35 3.85 3.07 -5.35
N VAL A 36 3.99 2.50 -4.15
CA VAL A 36 4.54 1.15 -3.98
C VAL A 36 3.60 0.09 -4.58
N LEU A 37 2.29 0.23 -4.37
CA LEU A 37 1.27 -0.63 -4.96
C LEU A 37 1.32 -0.57 -6.49
N GLU A 38 1.39 0.63 -7.07
CA GLU A 38 1.48 0.84 -8.52
C GLU A 38 2.76 0.27 -9.11
N ARG A 39 3.91 0.45 -8.42
CA ARG A 39 5.18 -0.16 -8.83
C ARG A 39 5.05 -1.68 -8.86
N PHE A 40 4.50 -2.29 -7.80
CA PHE A 40 4.28 -3.74 -7.75
C PHE A 40 3.42 -4.22 -8.92
N VAL A 41 2.26 -3.58 -9.14
CA VAL A 41 1.35 -3.95 -10.24
C VAL A 41 2.05 -3.85 -11.59
N LYS A 42 2.82 -2.78 -11.82
CA LYS A 42 3.60 -2.59 -13.05
C LYS A 42 4.64 -3.69 -13.22
N SER A 43 5.45 -3.98 -12.20
CA SER A 43 6.47 -5.03 -12.23
C SER A 43 5.85 -6.40 -12.47
N ALA A 44 4.73 -6.72 -11.79
CA ALA A 44 3.98 -7.97 -11.98
C ALA A 44 3.36 -8.11 -13.38
N THR A 45 3.05 -6.99 -14.05
CA THR A 45 2.60 -6.99 -15.45
C THR A 45 3.76 -7.34 -16.38
N VAL A 46 4.91 -6.68 -16.21
CA VAL A 46 6.13 -6.95 -16.99
C VAL A 46 6.60 -8.40 -16.81
N LEU A 47 6.46 -8.95 -15.60
CA LEU A 47 6.79 -10.35 -15.32
C LEU A 47 5.97 -11.30 -16.19
N GLU A 48 4.65 -11.13 -16.22
CA GLU A 48 3.76 -11.99 -17.00
C GLU A 48 4.02 -11.86 -18.51
N GLU A 49 4.31 -10.65 -18.98
CA GLU A 49 4.67 -10.41 -20.39
C GLU A 49 6.04 -11.00 -20.75
N THR A 50 6.96 -11.11 -19.80
CA THR A 50 8.34 -11.58 -20.05
C THR A 50 8.50 -13.09 -19.84
N VAL A 51 7.94 -13.66 -18.76
CA VAL A 51 8.16 -15.06 -18.36
C VAL A 51 7.16 -15.97 -19.07
N LEU A 52 7.44 -16.28 -20.34
CA LEU A 52 6.60 -17.13 -21.17
C LEU A 52 6.70 -18.61 -20.83
N PHE A 53 7.88 -19.03 -20.32
CA PHE A 53 8.16 -20.41 -19.94
C PHE A 53 8.57 -20.50 -18.46
N PRO A 54 7.61 -20.47 -17.51
CA PRO A 54 7.91 -20.52 -16.08
C PRO A 54 8.70 -21.78 -15.64
N SER A 55 8.71 -22.84 -16.44
CA SER A 55 9.47 -24.07 -16.16
C SER A 55 10.98 -23.83 -16.01
N VAL A 56 11.55 -22.83 -16.69
CA VAL A 56 12.97 -22.44 -16.59
C VAL A 56 13.36 -21.98 -15.17
N LEU A 57 12.34 -21.63 -14.37
CA LEU A 57 12.49 -21.11 -13.02
C LEU A 57 12.24 -22.17 -11.92
N MET A 58 11.88 -23.42 -12.25
CA MET A 58 11.49 -24.43 -11.25
C MET A 58 12.63 -24.87 -10.33
N ASP A 59 13.86 -24.92 -10.82
CA ASP A 59 15.02 -25.35 -10.02
C ASP A 59 15.66 -24.20 -9.22
N LEU A 60 15.05 -23.01 -9.28
CA LEU A 60 15.51 -21.83 -8.55
C LEU A 60 14.57 -21.56 -7.39
N SER A 61 15.14 -21.28 -6.22
CA SER A 61 14.40 -20.97 -5.01
C SER A 61 14.38 -19.46 -4.75
N VAL A 62 13.34 -18.98 -4.07
CA VAL A 62 13.31 -17.62 -3.49
C VAL A 62 14.49 -17.36 -2.55
N ASN A 63 15.11 -18.40 -1.99
CA ASN A 63 16.29 -18.24 -1.13
C ASN A 63 17.50 -17.66 -1.86
N ALA A 64 17.55 -17.73 -3.20
CA ALA A 64 18.58 -17.03 -3.96
C ALA A 64 18.56 -15.51 -3.68
N PHE A 65 17.45 -14.99 -3.16
CA PHE A 65 17.27 -13.61 -2.78
C PHE A 65 17.49 -13.35 -1.28
N GLU A 66 17.72 -14.37 -0.42
CA GLU A 66 17.75 -14.29 1.08
C GLU A 66 18.55 -13.11 1.63
N ALA A 67 19.73 -12.81 1.05
CA ALA A 67 20.57 -11.69 1.47
C ALA A 67 19.95 -10.29 1.24
N LYS A 68 18.88 -10.21 0.46
CA LYS A 68 18.10 -9.00 0.13
C LYS A 68 16.67 -9.07 0.67
N ILE A 69 16.28 -10.19 1.28
CA ILE A 69 14.95 -10.37 1.87
C ILE A 69 14.90 -9.61 3.18
N ASN A 70 13.82 -8.87 3.39
CA ASN A 70 13.53 -8.34 4.72
C ASN A 70 13.38 -9.54 5.66
N PRO A 71 14.18 -9.69 6.73
CA PRO A 71 14.07 -10.82 7.65
C PRO A 71 12.68 -10.92 8.32
N ASN A 72 11.84 -9.89 8.19
CA ASN A 72 10.45 -9.87 8.63
C ASN A 72 9.42 -10.19 7.52
N GLU A 73 9.84 -10.67 6.35
CA GLU A 73 8.92 -11.12 5.30
C GLU A 73 8.28 -12.45 5.71
N ILE A 74 7.04 -12.37 6.20
CA ILE A 74 6.32 -13.51 6.78
C ILE A 74 5.50 -14.29 5.75
N TYR A 75 5.37 -13.79 4.52
CA TYR A 75 4.47 -14.38 3.51
C TYR A 75 5.17 -15.26 2.47
N LEU A 76 6.49 -15.41 2.54
CA LEU A 76 7.24 -16.35 1.71
C LEU A 76 7.61 -17.61 2.49
N TYR A 77 7.48 -18.76 1.81
CA TYR A 77 8.02 -20.02 2.31
C TYR A 77 9.48 -20.17 1.86
N LYS A 78 10.35 -20.57 2.79
CA LYS A 78 11.79 -20.75 2.55
C LYS A 78 12.09 -21.70 1.39
N GLU A 79 11.24 -22.65 1.07
CA GLU A 79 11.51 -23.60 -0.02
C GLU A 79 10.71 -23.32 -1.29
N MET A 80 10.04 -22.15 -1.38
CA MET A 80 9.24 -21.83 -2.55
C MET A 80 10.12 -21.65 -3.79
N ASP A 81 9.77 -22.34 -4.87
CA ASP A 81 10.41 -22.18 -6.16
C ASP A 81 9.92 -20.90 -6.87
N LEU A 82 10.74 -20.39 -7.79
CA LEU A 82 10.45 -19.12 -8.48
C LEU A 82 9.26 -19.21 -9.44
N ARG A 83 8.89 -20.39 -9.94
CA ARG A 83 7.66 -20.57 -10.72
C ARG A 83 6.43 -20.41 -9.84
N THR A 84 6.43 -21.01 -8.65
CA THR A 84 5.36 -20.86 -7.65
C THR A 84 5.27 -19.40 -7.20
N PHE A 85 6.40 -18.74 -6.96
CA PHE A 85 6.42 -17.29 -6.70
C PHE A 85 5.80 -16.47 -7.84
N CYS A 86 6.12 -16.75 -9.11
CA CYS A 86 5.52 -16.04 -10.25
C CYS A 86 3.99 -16.22 -10.31
N ARG A 87 3.49 -17.43 -10.03
CA ARG A 87 2.05 -17.71 -9.93
C ARG A 87 1.39 -16.92 -8.80
N MET A 88 2.05 -16.88 -7.65
CA MET A 88 1.62 -16.11 -6.49
C MET A 88 1.52 -14.61 -6.82
N VAL A 89 2.55 -14.03 -7.45
CA VAL A 89 2.56 -12.62 -7.89
C VAL A 89 1.44 -12.32 -8.88
N LYS A 90 1.20 -13.20 -9.86
CA LYS A 90 0.10 -13.04 -10.82
C LYS A 90 -1.26 -13.04 -10.13
N SER A 91 -1.50 -13.99 -9.23
CA SER A 91 -2.75 -14.08 -8.44
C SER A 91 -2.96 -12.84 -7.56
N LEU A 92 -1.90 -12.35 -6.91
CA LEU A 92 -1.96 -11.14 -6.10
C LEU A 92 -2.27 -9.90 -6.95
N ARG A 93 -1.65 -9.76 -8.14
CA ARG A 93 -1.96 -8.66 -9.06
C ARG A 93 -3.45 -8.67 -9.47
N ILE A 94 -4.00 -9.85 -9.77
CA ILE A 94 -5.43 -10.01 -10.10
C ILE A 94 -6.30 -9.56 -8.91
N GLN A 95 -5.96 -10.00 -7.68
CA GLN A 95 -6.69 -9.57 -6.48
C GLN A 95 -6.73 -8.04 -6.34
N LEU A 96 -5.58 -7.40 -6.52
CA LEU A 96 -5.42 -5.96 -6.33
C LEU A 96 -6.13 -5.12 -7.39
N LEU A 97 -6.37 -5.67 -8.59
CA LEU A 97 -6.98 -4.97 -9.72
C LEU A 97 -8.43 -5.37 -10.04
N GLN A 98 -8.83 -6.60 -9.72
CA GLN A 98 -10.11 -7.17 -10.15
C GLN A 98 -10.90 -7.76 -8.97
N GLY A 99 -10.23 -8.06 -7.86
CA GLY A 99 -10.85 -8.64 -6.66
C GLY A 99 -10.67 -10.16 -6.58
N CYS A 100 -11.09 -10.74 -5.47
CA CYS A 100 -10.83 -12.14 -5.15
C CYS A 100 -11.58 -13.14 -6.05
N SER A 101 -12.70 -12.74 -6.64
CA SER A 101 -13.53 -13.60 -7.50
C SER A 101 -12.85 -14.02 -8.82
N PHE A 102 -11.72 -13.42 -9.16
CA PHE A 102 -10.98 -13.69 -10.40
C PHE A 102 -9.72 -14.53 -10.19
N ILE A 103 -9.46 -14.97 -8.96
CA ILE A 103 -8.32 -15.81 -8.62
C ILE A 103 -8.68 -17.28 -8.84
N GLU A 104 -7.84 -18.02 -9.55
CA GLU A 104 -7.98 -19.48 -9.70
C GLU A 104 -7.99 -20.17 -8.32
N GLU A 105 -8.99 -21.04 -8.08
CA GLU A 105 -9.11 -21.82 -6.85
C GLU A 105 -7.84 -22.66 -6.59
N GLY A 106 -7.34 -22.66 -5.36
CA GLY A 106 -6.26 -23.55 -4.92
C GLY A 106 -4.88 -22.93 -4.65
N LEU A 107 -4.72 -21.61 -4.81
CA LEU A 107 -3.47 -20.90 -4.43
C LEU A 107 -3.47 -20.59 -2.92
N GLU A 108 -3.17 -21.59 -2.09
CA GLU A 108 -3.09 -21.43 -0.63
C GLU A 108 -1.94 -20.52 -0.20
N GLU A 109 -0.88 -20.42 -1.00
CA GLU A 109 0.32 -19.63 -0.72
C GLU A 109 0.02 -18.13 -0.56
N ASN A 110 -1.06 -17.65 -1.20
CA ASN A 110 -1.47 -16.25 -1.15
C ASN A 110 -2.46 -15.92 -0.02
N LYS A 111 -2.98 -16.91 0.69
CA LYS A 111 -4.15 -16.74 1.58
C LYS A 111 -3.95 -15.69 2.67
N GLN A 112 -2.77 -15.64 3.26
CA GLN A 112 -2.49 -14.68 4.33
C GLN A 112 -2.44 -13.23 3.83
N ILE A 113 -1.77 -12.98 2.70
CA ILE A 113 -1.76 -11.66 2.05
C ILE A 113 -3.19 -11.29 1.63
N ARG A 114 -3.94 -12.24 1.05
CA ARG A 114 -5.32 -12.01 0.61
C ARG A 114 -6.19 -11.50 1.75
N ASN A 115 -6.16 -12.19 2.89
CA ASN A 115 -6.94 -11.81 4.07
C ASN A 115 -6.55 -10.41 4.58
N LYS A 116 -5.26 -10.05 4.51
CA LYS A 116 -4.81 -8.71 4.91
C LYS A 116 -5.22 -7.62 3.93
N VAL A 117 -5.24 -7.90 2.64
CA VAL A 117 -5.79 -6.99 1.62
C VAL A 117 -7.29 -6.80 1.84
N GLU A 118 -8.04 -7.87 2.10
CA GLU A 118 -9.48 -7.80 2.40
C GLU A 118 -9.77 -7.02 3.68
N GLU A 119 -9.01 -7.28 4.75
CA GLU A 119 -9.10 -6.52 6.01
C GLU A 119 -8.86 -5.02 5.78
N LEU A 120 -7.84 -4.68 4.98
CA LEU A 120 -7.56 -3.30 4.61
C LEU A 120 -8.72 -2.69 3.80
N CYS A 121 -9.26 -3.40 2.80
CA CYS A 121 -10.41 -2.94 2.03
C CYS A 121 -11.63 -2.66 2.91
N LEU A 122 -11.93 -3.51 3.88
CA LEU A 122 -13.03 -3.31 4.82
C LEU A 122 -12.82 -2.07 5.70
N GLN A 123 -11.60 -1.88 6.21
CA GLN A 123 -11.26 -0.69 7.00
C GLN A 123 -11.35 0.59 6.15
N LEU A 124 -10.86 0.56 4.91
CA LEU A 124 -10.98 1.68 3.98
C LEU A 124 -12.44 2.02 3.68
N LYS A 125 -13.28 1.02 3.38
CA LYS A 125 -14.72 1.23 3.17
C LYS A 125 -15.38 1.92 4.35
N SER A 126 -15.06 1.49 5.57
CA SER A 126 -15.54 2.16 6.79
C SER A 126 -15.07 3.62 6.84
N LEU A 127 -13.78 3.89 6.61
CA LEU A 127 -13.23 5.24 6.59
C LEU A 127 -13.88 6.12 5.50
N THR A 128 -14.12 5.56 4.31
CA THR A 128 -14.84 6.23 3.21
C THR A 128 -16.24 6.66 3.65
N GLN A 129 -16.97 5.80 4.37
CA GLN A 129 -18.29 6.17 4.89
C GLN A 129 -18.21 7.27 5.95
N HIS A 130 -17.20 7.26 6.81
CA HIS A 130 -16.97 8.34 7.76
C HIS A 130 -16.68 9.67 7.04
N ALA A 131 -15.85 9.67 6.00
CA ALA A 131 -15.57 10.88 5.21
C ALA A 131 -16.84 11.42 4.52
N LYS A 132 -17.66 10.54 3.92
CA LYS A 132 -18.95 10.89 3.33
C LYS A 132 -19.93 11.46 4.38
N TYR A 133 -19.96 10.88 5.58
CA TYR A 133 -20.78 11.39 6.67
C TYR A 133 -20.30 12.77 7.15
N LEU A 134 -18.99 12.97 7.32
CA LEU A 134 -18.42 14.25 7.74
C LEU A 134 -18.73 15.37 6.73
N ARG A 135 -18.66 15.05 5.44
CA ARG A 135 -19.11 15.93 4.34
C ARG A 135 -20.58 16.34 4.52
N TYR A 136 -21.47 15.35 4.72
CA TYR A 136 -22.89 15.60 4.98
C TYR A 136 -23.12 16.42 6.25
N ALA A 137 -22.48 16.05 7.36
CA ALA A 137 -22.64 16.71 8.64
C ALA A 137 -22.16 18.16 8.58
N SER A 138 -21.03 18.42 7.94
CA SER A 138 -20.52 19.78 7.72
C SER A 138 -21.53 20.64 6.95
N LYS A 139 -22.12 20.11 5.87
CA LYS A 139 -23.16 20.80 5.11
C LYS A 139 -24.38 21.14 5.96
N GLU A 140 -24.93 20.17 6.70
CA GLU A 140 -26.11 20.41 7.54
C GLU A 140 -25.82 21.46 8.62
N ILE A 141 -24.66 21.37 9.28
CA ILE A 141 -24.23 22.31 10.31
C ILE A 141 -24.06 23.72 9.73
N ALA A 142 -23.48 23.85 8.53
CA ALA A 142 -23.34 25.14 7.85
C ALA A 142 -24.70 25.80 7.56
N PHE A 143 -25.74 25.00 7.32
CA PHE A 143 -27.13 25.48 7.19
C PHE A 143 -27.87 25.62 8.54
N SER A 144 -27.15 25.61 9.66
CA SER A 144 -27.71 25.68 11.02
C SER A 144 -28.70 24.55 11.34
N LYS A 145 -28.57 23.40 10.67
CA LYS A 145 -29.33 22.19 10.95
C LYS A 145 -28.50 21.23 11.82
N LYS A 146 -29.18 20.43 12.63
CA LYS A 146 -28.54 19.33 13.36
C LYS A 146 -28.44 18.13 12.43
N PRO A 147 -27.23 17.58 12.17
CA PRO A 147 -27.10 16.38 11.35
C PRO A 147 -27.78 15.19 12.03
N VAL A 148 -28.26 14.24 11.23
CA VAL A 148 -28.72 12.95 11.77
C VAL A 148 -27.53 12.12 12.26
N SER A 149 -27.80 11.07 13.04
CA SER A 149 -26.74 10.16 13.50
C SER A 149 -26.07 9.42 12.33
N PHE A 150 -24.86 8.92 12.54
CA PHE A 150 -24.13 8.11 11.57
C PHE A 150 -24.89 6.83 11.20
N GLN A 151 -25.56 6.19 12.16
CA GLN A 151 -26.39 5.02 11.87
C GLN A 151 -27.57 5.38 10.97
N GLU A 152 -28.29 6.47 11.26
CA GLU A 152 -29.42 6.92 10.42
C GLU A 152 -28.96 7.31 9.01
N TYR A 153 -27.84 8.01 8.90
CA TYR A 153 -27.22 8.34 7.62
C TYR A 153 -26.86 7.09 6.83
N ASN A 154 -26.23 6.10 7.48
CA ASN A 154 -25.83 4.86 6.82
C ASN A 154 -27.04 4.05 6.37
N VAL A 155 -28.12 3.98 7.15
CA VAL A 155 -29.35 3.28 6.72
C VAL A 155 -29.91 3.91 5.45
N GLN A 156 -30.05 5.25 5.43
CA GLN A 156 -30.55 5.98 4.26
C GLN A 156 -29.63 5.85 3.04
N THR A 157 -28.31 5.75 3.26
CA THR A 157 -27.32 5.61 2.19
C THR A 157 -27.24 4.17 1.70
N CYS A 158 -27.33 3.18 2.59
CA CYS A 158 -27.36 1.75 2.27
C CYS A 158 -28.61 1.37 1.49
N GLU A 159 -29.77 1.93 1.81
CA GLU A 159 -30.99 1.75 1.00
C GLU A 159 -30.79 2.23 -0.45
N ARG A 160 -29.99 3.28 -0.66
CA ARG A 160 -29.61 3.75 -2.00
C ARG A 160 -28.50 2.91 -2.64
N MET A 161 -27.58 2.34 -1.85
CA MET A 161 -26.44 1.54 -2.31
C MET A 161 -26.80 0.08 -2.65
N LEU A 162 -27.76 -0.53 -1.95
CA LEU A 162 -28.26 -1.89 -2.22
C LEU A 162 -28.85 -2.04 -3.62
N LEU A 163 -29.19 -0.93 -4.27
CA LEU A 163 -29.67 -0.88 -5.65
C LEU A 163 -28.51 -0.86 -6.68
N CYS A 164 -27.26 -0.68 -6.25
CA CYS A 164 -26.13 -0.31 -7.13
C CYS A 164 -24.82 -1.10 -6.93
N GLU A 165 -24.59 -1.81 -5.82
CA GLU A 165 -23.29 -2.47 -5.58
C GLU A 165 -23.39 -4.00 -5.61
N ASP A 166 -22.83 -4.60 -6.65
CA ASP A 166 -22.45 -6.01 -6.69
C ASP A 166 -21.22 -6.18 -5.77
N HIS A 167 -21.43 -6.77 -4.59
CA HIS A 167 -20.42 -6.91 -3.52
C HIS A 167 -19.18 -7.76 -3.91
N SER A 168 -19.12 -8.30 -5.12
CA SER A 168 -18.11 -9.23 -5.60
C SER A 168 -16.87 -8.60 -6.26
N THR A 169 -16.82 -7.28 -6.47
CA THR A 169 -15.81 -6.64 -7.37
C THR A 169 -14.87 -5.62 -6.73
N CYS A 170 -15.00 -5.30 -5.44
CA CYS A 170 -14.15 -4.28 -4.82
C CYS A 170 -12.70 -4.75 -4.61
N ASN A 171 -11.83 -4.38 -5.54
CA ASN A 171 -10.39 -4.54 -5.41
C ASN A 171 -9.76 -3.41 -4.56
N LEU A 172 -8.51 -3.61 -4.10
CA LEU A 172 -7.82 -2.65 -3.22
C LEU A 172 -7.60 -1.30 -3.91
N ARG A 173 -7.27 -1.31 -5.20
CA ARG A 173 -7.02 -0.08 -5.97
C ARG A 173 -8.25 0.82 -5.99
N ASP A 174 -9.40 0.28 -6.38
CA ASP A 174 -10.64 1.05 -6.47
C ASP A 174 -11.11 1.47 -5.08
N THR A 175 -10.90 0.62 -4.05
CA THR A 175 -11.26 0.96 -2.67
C THR A 175 -10.42 2.12 -2.13
N LEU A 176 -9.12 2.15 -2.42
CA LEU A 176 -8.24 3.27 -2.08
C LEU A 176 -8.66 4.54 -2.81
N GLN A 177 -8.94 4.45 -4.12
CA GLN A 177 -9.38 5.61 -4.89
C GLN A 177 -10.68 6.20 -4.34
N MET A 178 -11.67 5.34 -4.06
CA MET A 178 -12.93 5.79 -3.45
C MET A 178 -12.74 6.47 -2.10
N PHE A 179 -11.78 6.00 -1.28
CA PHE A 179 -11.45 6.66 -0.01
C PHE A 179 -10.84 8.05 -0.24
N LEU A 180 -9.83 8.14 -1.11
CA LEU A 180 -9.16 9.40 -1.43
C LEU A 180 -10.13 10.42 -2.02
N ASP A 181 -10.96 10.02 -2.98
CA ASP A 181 -11.98 10.88 -3.58
C ASP A 181 -12.98 11.36 -2.53
N ALA A 182 -13.40 10.49 -1.60
CA ALA A 182 -14.34 10.86 -0.55
C ALA A 182 -13.73 11.87 0.45
N VAL A 183 -12.45 11.74 0.78
CA VAL A 183 -11.73 12.70 1.64
C VAL A 183 -11.52 14.02 0.92
N GLU A 184 -11.13 14.01 -0.35
CA GLU A 184 -10.97 15.22 -1.16
C GLU A 184 -12.28 16.01 -1.26
N GLU A 185 -13.39 15.32 -1.54
CA GLU A 185 -14.72 15.93 -1.58
C GLU A 185 -15.19 16.44 -0.21
N MET A 186 -14.87 15.71 0.86
CA MET A 186 -15.13 16.16 2.24
C MET A 186 -14.36 17.45 2.54
N GLU A 187 -13.07 17.52 2.21
CA GLU A 187 -12.24 18.71 2.41
C GLU A 187 -12.77 19.92 1.63
N LYS A 188 -13.10 19.73 0.35
CA LYS A 188 -13.62 20.81 -0.52
C LYS A 188 -14.92 21.43 0.00
N GLU A 189 -15.81 20.62 0.55
CA GLU A 189 -17.12 21.08 0.97
C GLU A 189 -17.19 21.53 2.43
N THR A 190 -16.24 21.11 3.26
CA THR A 190 -16.15 21.52 4.67
C THR A 190 -15.49 22.90 4.78
N LEU A 191 -16.23 23.95 4.43
CA LEU A 191 -15.73 25.34 4.42
C LEU A 191 -15.31 25.85 5.80
N PHE A 192 -15.96 25.34 6.87
CA PHE A 192 -15.71 25.76 8.25
C PHE A 192 -15.52 24.55 9.18
N PRO A 193 -14.38 23.85 9.14
CA PRO A 193 -14.13 22.65 9.97
C PRO A 193 -14.26 22.93 11.48
N CYS A 194 -13.99 24.17 11.90
CA CYS A 194 -14.11 24.59 13.30
C CYS A 194 -15.52 24.42 13.88
N LEU A 195 -16.57 24.46 13.05
CA LEU A 195 -17.94 24.24 13.49
C LEU A 195 -18.15 22.81 14.01
N LEU A 196 -17.39 21.84 13.48
CA LEU A 196 -17.48 20.43 13.85
C LEU A 196 -17.00 20.17 15.30
N LYS A 197 -16.22 21.09 15.91
CA LYS A 197 -15.72 20.95 17.29
C LYS A 197 -16.84 20.88 18.33
N SER A 198 -17.97 21.52 18.04
CA SER A 198 -19.14 21.55 18.95
C SER A 198 -19.95 20.25 18.94
N PHE A 199 -19.58 19.27 18.11
CA PHE A 199 -20.34 18.05 17.87
C PHE A 199 -19.52 16.84 18.32
N ARG A 200 -19.91 16.20 19.42
CA ARG A 200 -19.21 15.02 19.95
C ARG A 200 -19.49 13.81 19.10
N THR A 201 -18.49 12.99 18.83
CA THR A 201 -18.64 11.78 18.01
C THR A 201 -19.60 10.76 18.60
N LEU A 202 -19.70 10.70 19.93
CA LEU A 202 -20.59 9.80 20.66
C LEU A 202 -22.07 10.11 20.38
N ASP A 203 -22.43 11.40 20.35
CA ASP A 203 -23.83 11.84 20.15
C ASP A 203 -24.37 11.49 18.74
N TYR A 204 -23.46 11.27 17.80
CA TYR A 204 -23.75 10.92 16.41
C TYR A 204 -23.35 9.48 16.07
N GLY A 205 -22.96 8.66 17.04
CA GLY A 205 -22.63 7.26 16.80
C GLY A 205 -21.40 7.00 15.91
N CYS A 206 -20.50 7.98 15.78
CA CYS A 206 -19.29 7.88 14.96
C CYS A 206 -18.11 7.21 15.70
N SER A 207 -18.07 7.32 17.03
CA SER A 207 -17.01 6.75 17.87
C SER A 207 -17.53 6.56 19.29
N MET A 208 -17.03 5.52 19.96
CA MET A 208 -17.30 5.29 21.38
C MET A 208 -16.43 6.17 22.30
N ASN A 209 -15.45 6.87 21.74
CA ASN A 209 -14.63 7.81 22.50
C ASN A 209 -15.42 9.10 22.76
N SER A 210 -15.76 9.34 24.03
CA SER A 210 -16.58 10.48 24.47
C SER A 210 -15.85 11.82 24.41
N GLU A 211 -14.52 11.82 24.32
CA GLU A 211 -13.69 13.04 24.24
C GLU A 211 -13.51 13.51 22.80
N GLN A 212 -13.76 12.65 21.81
CA GLN A 212 -13.63 12.99 20.40
C GLN A 212 -14.81 13.80 19.89
N ASN A 213 -14.51 14.77 19.03
CA ASN A 213 -15.49 15.55 18.28
C ASN A 213 -15.36 15.29 16.76
N LEU A 214 -16.34 15.74 15.99
CA LEU A 214 -16.36 15.53 14.54
C LEU A 214 -15.16 16.20 13.83
N ASN A 215 -14.61 17.30 14.38
CA ASN A 215 -13.40 17.91 13.85
C ASN A 215 -12.17 17.00 14.03
N ASP A 216 -12.09 16.22 15.12
CA ASP A 216 -10.98 15.28 15.32
C ASP A 216 -11.01 14.15 14.28
N LEU A 217 -12.22 13.66 13.94
CA LEU A 217 -12.39 12.67 12.86
C LEU A 217 -12.10 13.26 11.47
N PHE A 218 -12.48 14.52 11.25
CA PHE A 218 -12.14 15.26 10.03
C PHE A 218 -10.61 15.35 9.87
N VAL A 219 -9.91 15.90 10.87
CA VAL A 219 -8.45 16.04 10.84
C VAL A 219 -7.78 14.68 10.67
N ARG A 220 -8.25 13.64 11.38
CA ARG A 220 -7.72 12.29 11.20
C ARG A 220 -7.91 11.75 9.78
N SER A 221 -9.05 11.99 9.15
CA SER A 221 -9.33 11.52 7.79
C SER A 221 -8.44 12.22 6.75
N VAL A 222 -8.28 13.54 6.88
CA VAL A 222 -7.34 14.35 6.08
C VAL A 222 -5.91 13.86 6.29
N LEU A 223 -5.50 13.67 7.55
CA LEU A 223 -4.18 13.15 7.88
C LEU A 223 -3.97 11.76 7.30
N LEU A 224 -4.92 10.83 7.39
CA LEU A 224 -4.80 9.48 6.82
C LEU A 224 -4.68 9.49 5.30
N ALA A 225 -5.43 10.36 4.61
CA ALA A 225 -5.30 10.53 3.16
C ALA A 225 -3.93 11.11 2.78
N ALA A 226 -3.41 12.06 3.58
CA ALA A 226 -2.08 12.62 3.39
C ALA A 226 -0.94 11.67 3.84
N SER A 227 -1.18 10.82 4.85
CA SER A 227 -0.17 10.04 5.59
C SER A 227 0.05 8.64 5.05
N TYR A 228 -0.47 8.30 3.88
CA TYR A 228 0.08 7.19 3.09
C TYR A 228 1.59 7.34 2.80
N CYS A 229 2.19 8.49 3.11
CA CYS A 229 3.61 8.81 3.00
C CYS A 229 4.42 8.69 4.32
N GLU A 230 3.88 8.95 5.51
CA GLU A 230 4.70 9.06 6.74
C GLU A 230 4.01 8.49 8.00
N ASN A 231 4.80 7.75 8.78
CA ASN A 231 4.40 7.02 9.98
C ASN A 231 3.59 7.88 10.96
N PHE A 232 2.28 7.68 11.01
CA PHE A 232 1.47 8.19 12.12
C PHE A 232 0.46 7.15 12.61
N ASP A 233 0.44 7.04 13.94
CA ASP A 233 -0.32 6.12 14.81
C ASP A 233 0.06 4.63 14.79
N GLU A 234 0.19 4.05 15.99
CA GLU A 234 0.25 2.60 16.26
C GLU A 234 -1.07 1.88 15.92
N SER A 235 -1.98 2.53 15.18
CA SER A 235 -3.28 1.97 14.85
C SER A 235 -3.13 0.70 14.01
N ALA A 236 -4.04 -0.26 14.23
CA ALA A 236 -4.05 -1.53 13.48
C ALA A 236 -4.06 -1.29 11.96
N PHE A 237 -4.75 -0.25 11.50
CA PHE A 237 -4.78 0.18 10.10
C PHE A 237 -3.37 0.53 9.57
N CYS A 238 -2.66 1.43 10.23
CA CYS A 238 -1.33 1.87 9.80
C CYS A 238 -0.30 0.73 9.84
N GLN A 239 -0.44 -0.20 10.79
CA GLN A 239 0.37 -1.42 10.82
C GLN A 239 0.11 -2.33 9.61
N ILE A 240 -1.15 -2.49 9.18
CA ILE A 240 -1.50 -3.29 7.99
C ILE A 240 -0.96 -2.62 6.73
N VAL A 241 -1.16 -1.31 6.58
CA VAL A 241 -0.64 -0.54 5.44
C VAL A 241 0.89 -0.65 5.37
N THR A 242 1.59 -0.48 6.49
CA THR A 242 3.06 -0.58 6.55
C THR A 242 3.56 -1.98 6.19
N LYS A 243 2.91 -3.02 6.71
CA LYS A 243 3.23 -4.42 6.37
C LYS A 243 3.05 -4.67 4.87
N LEU A 244 1.87 -4.36 4.32
CA LEU A 244 1.58 -4.56 2.90
C LEU A 244 2.49 -3.71 2.00
N LYS A 245 2.79 -2.46 2.38
CA LYS A 245 3.77 -1.60 1.69
C LYS A 245 5.13 -2.29 1.58
N ASN A 246 5.65 -2.81 2.68
CA ASN A 246 6.95 -3.48 2.69
C ASN A 246 6.94 -4.73 1.81
N VAL A 247 5.89 -5.54 1.89
CA VAL A 247 5.71 -6.75 1.07
C VAL A 247 5.66 -6.41 -0.42
N PHE A 248 4.85 -5.42 -0.82
CA PHE A 248 4.72 -5.03 -2.21
C PHE A 248 6.00 -4.44 -2.77
N ASN A 249 6.72 -3.61 -1.99
CA ASN A 249 8.02 -3.08 -2.42
C ASN A 249 9.03 -4.22 -2.61
N PHE A 250 9.08 -5.14 -1.65
CA PHE A 250 9.97 -6.29 -1.70
C PHE A 250 9.65 -7.22 -2.88
N TYR A 251 8.38 -7.50 -3.12
CA TYR A 251 7.95 -8.32 -4.25
C TYR A 251 8.24 -7.63 -5.58
N ALA A 252 8.10 -6.31 -5.68
CA ALA A 252 8.49 -5.57 -6.89
C ALA A 252 9.97 -5.74 -7.21
N ILE A 253 10.85 -5.64 -6.20
CA ILE A 253 12.31 -5.85 -6.36
C ILE A 253 12.60 -7.29 -6.82
N MET A 254 12.03 -8.30 -6.16
CA MET A 254 12.24 -9.70 -6.56
C MET A 254 11.76 -9.95 -7.99
N VAL A 255 10.61 -9.40 -8.37
CA VAL A 255 10.08 -9.53 -9.72
C VAL A 255 11.04 -8.95 -10.75
N GLU A 256 11.60 -7.76 -10.49
CA GLU A 256 12.61 -7.14 -11.35
C GLU A 256 13.85 -8.03 -11.51
N GLU A 257 14.32 -8.68 -10.44
CA GLU A 257 15.46 -9.60 -10.50
C GLU A 257 15.14 -10.92 -11.22
N ILE A 258 13.95 -11.49 -11.01
CA ILE A 258 13.50 -12.69 -11.72
C ILE A 258 13.45 -12.45 -13.23
N ILE A 259 12.99 -11.27 -13.65
CA ILE A 259 13.00 -10.89 -15.08
C ILE A 259 14.42 -10.91 -15.65
N VAL A 260 15.40 -10.36 -14.92
CA VAL A 260 16.81 -10.35 -15.35
C VAL A 260 17.37 -11.78 -15.40
N MET A 261 17.11 -12.60 -14.38
CA MET A 261 17.55 -13.98 -14.33
C MET A 261 16.94 -14.82 -15.46
N TYR A 262 15.64 -14.68 -15.69
CA TYR A 262 14.93 -15.37 -16.76
C TYR A 262 15.52 -15.04 -18.12
N ARG A 263 15.75 -13.74 -18.39
CA ARG A 263 16.38 -13.31 -19.65
C ARG A 263 17.76 -13.94 -19.84
N ARG A 264 18.61 -13.96 -18.82
CA ARG A 264 19.95 -14.59 -18.92
C ARG A 264 19.84 -16.08 -19.26
N LYS A 265 19.05 -16.84 -18.51
CA LYS A 265 18.90 -18.29 -18.77
C LYS A 265 18.36 -18.58 -20.16
N VAL A 266 17.31 -17.87 -20.60
CA VAL A 266 16.73 -18.07 -21.93
C VAL A 266 17.72 -17.70 -23.05
N HIS A 267 18.67 -16.80 -22.80
CA HIS A 267 19.71 -16.45 -23.79
C HIS A 267 20.95 -17.36 -23.70
N GLU A 268 21.17 -18.06 -22.59
CA GLU A 268 22.26 -19.04 -22.42
C GLU A 268 21.91 -20.42 -23.02
N ASP A 269 20.61 -20.73 -23.13
CA ASP A 269 20.10 -21.99 -23.71
C ASP A 269 19.95 -21.97 -25.26
N TYR A 270 20.44 -20.91 -25.95
CA TYR A 270 20.50 -20.77 -27.41
C TYR A 270 21.93 -20.47 -27.89
#